data_AF-A0AAJ2QDC3-F1
#
_entry.id   AF-A0AAJ2QDC3-F1
#
_cell.length_a   1.000
_cell.length_b   1.000
_cell.length_c   1.000
_cell.angle_alpha   90.00
_cell.angle_beta   90.00
_cell.angle_gamma   90.00
#
_symmetry.space_group_name_H-M   'P 1'
#
loop_
_entity.id
_entity.type
_entity.pdbx_description
1 polymer ?
#
loop_
_entity_poly.entity_id
_entity_poly.type
_entity_poly.pdbx_seq_one_letter_code
_entity_poly.pdbx_strand_id
1 'polypeptide(L)'
;MDLGELSAVESQLWRSFARGGVVDVHDGLSAAERAVRAEVVAALLLGAGADPAPGDRPALRLTGACIAGKLDLRFAEIAVPIVLEECHFDEVPLLEGSKIRELALSGCTLPGLAADTAQIDGRLVLSRSHLTGPLVLTRAQIHSNLDLRDTVITVPGTEAISAVRLTVGGDVLCTNLAVQGTFRISGATISGEFDLESASLSNPGGNALDAYHVHVTEDFTFHPGFSAEGRIILSGATVAAAIGFCGARLNNASDIALEAVDVNVARNFDLGLGLSVNGGIKLDGSRIGTQLSFRNSTLTNPGGTALSLRLTQARETDLRTRQPIDGTVDASHAQLGTLYDAPATWPADLRLTGTTYDALASPLTATERLDWLRRSTNGYLPQPFEQLAADYRRLGHEDEARTVLLAKQRHRRSTLPLHLRVWGYLQDATVGYGYRPLRAGLWLMALLACGALFFGAHPPAPLEAAKAPPFSAVFYTLDLLIPITAFGQETSFAPRGSGQWLAYALTAAGWILATTAATGISRAISRQ
;
A
#
# COMPACT_ATOMS: atom_id res chain seq x y z
N MET A 1 -40.45 -14.97 39.51
CA MET A 1 -39.06 -15.29 39.88
C MET A 1 -39.17 -16.22 41.06
N ASP A 2 -38.91 -17.52 40.86
CA ASP A 2 -38.97 -18.49 41.95
C ASP A 2 -37.65 -18.43 42.73
N LEU A 3 -37.51 -17.39 43.55
CA LEU A 3 -36.41 -17.25 44.50
C LEU A 3 -36.60 -18.22 45.66
N GLY A 4 -36.77 -19.52 45.37
CA GLY A 4 -36.91 -20.59 46.37
C GLY A 4 -35.71 -20.68 47.31
N GLU A 5 -35.45 -21.85 47.92
CA GLU A 5 -34.28 -21.98 48.79
C GLU A 5 -32.99 -21.68 48.01
N LEU A 6 -32.31 -20.59 48.40
CA LEU A 6 -31.00 -20.21 47.85
C LEU A 6 -29.96 -21.24 48.28
N SER A 7 -29.07 -21.63 47.37
CA SER A 7 -27.91 -22.44 47.72
C SER A 7 -27.00 -21.69 48.72
N ALA A 8 -26.04 -22.39 49.33
CA ALA A 8 -25.07 -21.77 50.23
C ALA A 8 -24.27 -20.65 49.53
N VAL A 9 -23.85 -20.91 48.29
CA VAL A 9 -23.13 -19.93 47.45
C VAL A 9 -24.04 -18.76 47.07
N GLU A 10 -25.27 -19.03 46.62
CA GLU A 10 -26.25 -17.99 46.27
C GLU A 10 -26.57 -17.10 47.48
N SER A 11 -26.71 -17.68 48.67
CA SER A 11 -26.92 -16.95 49.92
C SER A 11 -25.73 -16.07 50.28
N GLN A 12 -24.51 -16.56 50.07
CA GLN A 12 -23.29 -15.79 50.30
C GLN A 12 -23.15 -14.63 49.30
N LEU A 13 -23.46 -14.88 48.02
CA LEU A 13 -23.50 -13.87 46.98
C LEU A 13 -24.50 -12.76 47.33
N TRP A 14 -25.71 -13.15 47.73
CA TRP A 14 -26.77 -12.23 48.12
C TRP A 14 -26.35 -11.28 49.25
N ARG A 15 -25.67 -11.78 50.28
CA ARG A 15 -25.17 -10.98 51.42
C ARG A 15 -23.94 -10.13 51.10
N SER A 16 -23.18 -10.51 50.09
CA SER A 16 -21.93 -9.84 49.70
C SER A 16 -22.19 -8.73 48.67
N PHE A 17 -23.23 -8.90 47.84
CA PHE A 17 -23.60 -7.98 46.77
C PHE A 17 -23.77 -6.53 47.24
N ALA A 18 -24.55 -6.30 48.32
CA ALA A 18 -24.80 -4.94 48.82
C ALA A 18 -23.51 -4.19 49.20
N ARG A 19 -22.53 -4.89 49.77
CA ARG A 19 -21.22 -4.34 50.16
C ARG A 19 -20.18 -4.34 49.04
N GLY A 20 -20.50 -4.95 47.89
CA GLY A 20 -19.58 -5.16 46.78
C GLY A 20 -18.44 -6.12 47.10
N GLY A 21 -18.66 -7.08 48.00
CA GLY A 21 -17.68 -8.09 48.37
C GLY A 21 -17.50 -9.18 47.30
N VAL A 22 -16.29 -9.73 47.21
CA VAL A 22 -15.97 -10.85 46.31
C VAL A 22 -16.44 -12.17 46.91
N VAL A 23 -17.07 -13.02 46.10
CA VAL A 23 -17.38 -14.42 46.44
C VAL A 23 -16.54 -15.33 45.55
N ASP A 24 -15.68 -16.14 46.15
CA ASP A 24 -14.84 -17.12 45.47
C ASP A 24 -15.33 -18.54 45.78
N VAL A 25 -15.50 -19.35 44.73
CA VAL A 25 -15.98 -20.74 44.84
C VAL A 25 -14.98 -21.77 44.32
N HIS A 26 -13.72 -21.41 44.08
CA HIS A 26 -12.68 -22.32 43.58
C HIS A 26 -12.33 -23.49 44.51
N ASP A 27 -12.32 -23.25 45.83
CA ASP A 27 -11.74 -24.20 46.79
C ASP A 27 -12.76 -25.25 47.28
N GLY A 28 -12.46 -26.53 47.00
CA GLY A 28 -13.08 -27.68 47.67
C GLY A 28 -14.50 -28.05 47.24
N LEU A 29 -15.10 -27.33 46.28
CA LEU A 29 -16.46 -27.55 45.81
C LEU A 29 -16.52 -28.32 44.48
N SER A 30 -17.42 -29.29 44.41
CA SER A 30 -17.77 -29.96 43.16
C SER A 30 -18.42 -28.98 42.16
N ALA A 31 -18.45 -29.33 40.88
CA ALA A 31 -19.07 -28.48 39.85
C ALA A 31 -20.55 -28.18 40.13
N ALA A 32 -21.28 -29.12 40.74
CA ALA A 32 -22.67 -28.92 41.15
C ALA A 32 -22.82 -27.94 42.32
N GLU A 33 -21.86 -27.91 43.24
CA GLU A 33 -21.85 -26.97 44.37
C GLU A 33 -21.39 -25.56 43.97
N ARG A 34 -20.68 -25.45 42.85
CA ARG A 34 -20.33 -24.18 42.20
C ARG A 34 -21.46 -23.58 41.36
N ALA A 35 -22.59 -24.26 41.22
CA ALA A 35 -23.71 -23.79 40.44
C ALA A 35 -24.42 -22.61 41.12
N VAL A 36 -24.51 -21.50 40.40
CA VAL A 36 -25.29 -20.31 40.76
C VAL A 36 -26.32 -20.11 39.67
N ARG A 37 -27.61 -20.10 40.02
CA ARG A 37 -28.66 -19.94 39.01
C ARG A 37 -28.62 -18.55 38.40
N ALA A 38 -28.73 -18.48 37.08
CA ALA A 38 -28.77 -17.23 36.34
C ALA A 38 -29.94 -16.32 36.76
N GLU A 39 -31.07 -16.90 37.19
CA GLU A 39 -32.21 -16.13 37.71
C GLU A 39 -31.90 -15.38 39.01
N VAL A 40 -31.04 -15.94 39.88
CA VAL A 40 -30.60 -15.31 41.14
C VAL A 40 -29.65 -14.16 40.83
N VAL A 41 -28.73 -14.37 39.90
CA VAL A 41 -27.84 -13.32 39.40
C VAL A 41 -28.65 -12.18 38.77
N ALA A 42 -29.62 -12.50 37.91
CA ALA A 42 -30.49 -11.51 37.30
C ALA A 42 -31.31 -10.76 38.36
N ALA A 43 -31.86 -11.45 39.36
CA ALA A 43 -32.61 -10.82 40.44
C ALA A 43 -31.77 -9.75 41.16
N LEU A 44 -30.55 -10.09 41.58
CA LEU A 44 -29.63 -9.15 42.25
C LEU A 44 -29.33 -7.92 41.39
N LEU A 45 -29.02 -8.13 40.11
CA LEU A 45 -28.69 -7.06 39.17
C LEU A 45 -29.89 -6.16 38.84
N LEU A 46 -31.11 -6.69 38.91
CA LEU A 46 -32.37 -5.96 38.72
C LEU A 46 -32.92 -5.35 40.03
N GLY A 47 -32.12 -5.35 41.10
CA GLY A 47 -32.43 -4.67 42.35
C GLY A 47 -33.13 -5.51 43.41
N ALA A 48 -33.23 -6.83 43.24
CA ALA A 48 -33.74 -7.69 44.30
C ALA A 48 -32.73 -7.77 45.46
N GLY A 49 -33.21 -7.58 46.69
CA GLY A 49 -32.47 -7.97 47.89
C GLY A 49 -31.38 -7.03 48.38
N ALA A 50 -31.25 -5.82 47.83
CA ALA A 50 -30.26 -4.84 48.27
C ALA A 50 -30.94 -3.53 48.68
N ASP A 51 -31.11 -3.33 50.00
CA ASP A 51 -31.19 -1.99 50.59
C ASP A 51 -29.77 -1.63 51.07
N PRO A 52 -28.90 -1.06 50.21
CA PRO A 52 -27.55 -0.70 50.60
C PRO A 52 -27.58 0.37 51.70
N ALA A 53 -26.73 0.20 52.72
CA ALA A 53 -26.55 1.21 53.75
C ALA A 53 -25.72 2.39 53.19
N PRO A 54 -25.81 3.61 53.79
CA PRO A 54 -24.95 4.72 53.39
C PRO A 54 -23.46 4.34 53.44
N GLY A 55 -22.76 4.44 52.30
CA GLY A 55 -21.35 4.10 52.15
C GLY A 55 -21.09 2.74 51.49
N ASP A 56 -22.11 1.88 51.40
CA ASP A 56 -22.03 0.64 50.63
C ASP A 56 -21.85 0.93 49.14
N ARG A 57 -21.15 0.01 48.47
CA ARG A 57 -20.86 0.09 47.03
C ARG A 57 -21.28 -1.22 46.38
N PRO A 58 -22.57 -1.39 46.06
CA PRO A 58 -23.05 -2.65 45.50
C PRO A 58 -22.32 -3.03 44.22
N ALA A 59 -21.95 -4.30 44.11
CA ALA A 59 -21.27 -4.87 42.96
C ALA A 59 -21.51 -6.37 42.90
N LEU A 60 -21.62 -6.92 41.69
CA LEU A 60 -21.60 -8.35 41.49
C LEU A 60 -20.14 -8.78 41.27
N ARG A 61 -19.57 -9.51 42.23
CA ARG A 61 -18.19 -10.02 42.17
C ARG A 61 -18.17 -11.50 42.50
N LEU A 62 -17.90 -12.33 41.50
CA LEU A 62 -17.96 -13.79 41.63
C LEU A 62 -16.82 -14.46 40.87
N THR A 63 -16.14 -15.40 41.51
CA THR A 63 -14.97 -16.10 40.95
C THR A 63 -15.20 -17.61 40.97
N GLY A 64 -14.97 -18.29 39.84
CA GLY A 64 -14.97 -19.76 39.73
C GLY A 64 -16.34 -20.45 39.62
N ALA A 65 -17.43 -19.69 39.46
CA ALA A 65 -18.79 -20.21 39.50
C ALA A 65 -19.30 -20.75 38.15
N CYS A 66 -20.23 -21.71 38.20
CA CYS A 66 -21.01 -22.16 37.05
C CYS A 66 -22.36 -21.46 37.04
N ILE A 67 -22.58 -20.54 36.09
CA ILE A 67 -23.84 -19.83 35.92
C ILE A 67 -24.81 -20.73 35.16
N ALA A 68 -25.76 -21.30 35.91
CA ALA A 68 -26.71 -22.29 35.41
C ALA A 68 -27.96 -21.61 34.86
N GLY A 69 -28.28 -21.90 33.60
CA GLY A 69 -29.45 -21.38 32.89
C GLY A 69 -29.23 -20.02 32.23
N LYS A 70 -30.30 -19.47 31.67
CA LYS A 70 -30.28 -18.26 30.85
C LYS A 70 -30.18 -16.96 31.68
N LEU A 71 -29.05 -16.27 31.58
CA LEU A 71 -28.90 -14.91 32.12
C LEU A 71 -29.49 -13.90 31.14
N ASP A 72 -30.74 -13.49 31.38
CA ASP A 72 -31.47 -12.53 30.55
C ASP A 72 -31.54 -11.17 31.23
N LEU A 73 -30.76 -10.20 30.72
CA LEU A 73 -30.70 -8.82 31.17
C LEU A 73 -31.08 -7.84 30.04
N ARG A 74 -31.84 -8.31 29.03
CA ARG A 74 -32.21 -7.48 27.89
C ARG A 74 -33.02 -6.27 28.34
N PHE A 75 -32.70 -5.11 27.77
CA PHE A 75 -33.33 -3.81 28.04
C PHE A 75 -33.31 -3.37 29.51
N ALA A 76 -32.50 -4.01 30.35
CA ALA A 76 -32.35 -3.68 31.76
C ALA A 76 -31.32 -2.57 31.99
N GLU A 77 -31.49 -1.82 33.08
CA GLU A 77 -30.50 -0.85 33.56
C GLU A 77 -29.79 -1.42 34.81
N ILE A 78 -28.51 -1.74 34.67
CA ILE A 78 -27.65 -2.31 35.70
C ILE A 78 -26.66 -1.23 36.15
N ALA A 79 -27.00 -0.57 37.26
CA ALA A 79 -26.25 0.56 37.81
C ALA A 79 -24.93 0.16 38.51
N VAL A 80 -24.73 -1.15 38.75
CA VAL A 80 -23.58 -1.71 39.47
C VAL A 80 -22.59 -2.38 38.52
N PRO A 81 -21.29 -2.43 38.85
CA PRO A 81 -20.32 -3.18 38.05
C PRO A 81 -20.55 -4.69 38.21
N ILE A 82 -20.39 -5.42 37.10
CA ILE A 82 -20.41 -6.88 37.02
C ILE A 82 -18.99 -7.36 36.77
N VAL A 83 -18.43 -8.10 37.73
CA VAL A 83 -17.08 -8.68 37.64
C VAL A 83 -17.19 -10.18 37.90
N LEU A 84 -17.03 -10.96 36.84
CA LEU A 84 -17.00 -12.41 36.88
C LEU A 84 -15.63 -12.88 36.42
N GLU A 85 -14.98 -13.70 37.25
CA GLU A 85 -13.64 -14.20 37.00
C GLU A 85 -13.67 -15.73 36.97
N GLU A 86 -13.12 -16.34 35.93
CA GLU A 86 -12.97 -17.80 35.83
C GLU A 86 -14.32 -18.56 35.95
N CYS A 87 -15.41 -17.88 35.57
CA CYS A 87 -16.77 -18.46 35.59
C CYS A 87 -17.11 -19.19 34.28
N HIS A 88 -17.98 -20.20 34.38
CA HIS A 88 -18.54 -20.94 33.26
C HIS A 88 -20.02 -20.59 33.06
N PHE A 89 -20.47 -20.45 31.82
CA PHE A 89 -21.89 -20.24 31.50
C PHE A 89 -22.43 -21.43 30.71
N ASP A 90 -23.57 -21.98 31.13
CA ASP A 90 -24.21 -23.09 30.42
C ASP A 90 -25.02 -22.60 29.21
N GLU A 91 -25.54 -21.37 29.26
CA GLU A 91 -26.32 -20.72 28.21
C GLU A 91 -25.78 -19.33 27.85
N VAL A 92 -26.13 -18.85 26.65
CA VAL A 92 -25.67 -17.55 26.14
C VAL A 92 -26.25 -16.40 26.98
N PRO A 93 -25.42 -15.55 27.61
CA PRO A 93 -25.91 -14.35 28.28
C PRO A 93 -26.50 -13.35 27.28
N LEU A 94 -27.70 -12.85 27.57
CA LEU A 94 -28.42 -11.90 26.73
C LEU A 94 -28.46 -10.51 27.39
N LEU A 95 -27.77 -9.56 26.79
CA LEU A 95 -27.59 -8.18 27.23
C LEU A 95 -28.11 -7.16 26.20
N GLU A 96 -28.91 -7.62 25.23
CA GLU A 96 -29.45 -6.78 24.16
C GLU A 96 -30.15 -5.52 24.70
N GLY A 97 -29.77 -4.34 24.20
CA GLY A 97 -30.37 -3.06 24.59
C GLY A 97 -30.20 -2.68 26.08
N SER A 98 -29.39 -3.41 26.84
CA SER A 98 -29.15 -3.13 28.27
C SER A 98 -28.25 -1.91 28.46
N LYS A 99 -28.36 -1.26 29.63
CA LYS A 99 -27.43 -0.23 30.11
C LYS A 99 -26.66 -0.78 31.28
N ILE A 100 -25.34 -0.89 31.18
CA ILE A 100 -24.51 -1.55 32.17
C ILE A 100 -23.41 -0.58 32.60
N ARG A 101 -23.20 -0.45 33.92
CA ARG A 101 -22.10 0.38 34.44
C ARG A 101 -20.73 -0.13 33.97
N GLU A 102 -20.44 -1.41 34.17
CA GLU A 102 -19.21 -2.06 33.74
C GLU A 102 -19.45 -3.56 33.65
N LEU A 103 -18.86 -4.21 32.63
CA LEU A 103 -18.93 -5.66 32.46
C LEU A 103 -17.53 -6.24 32.27
N ALA A 104 -17.06 -6.99 33.26
CA ALA A 104 -15.81 -7.72 33.20
C ALA A 104 -16.06 -9.22 33.38
N LEU A 105 -15.68 -9.98 32.36
CA LEU A 105 -15.80 -11.43 32.23
C LEU A 105 -14.41 -11.97 31.91
N SER A 106 -13.56 -12.12 32.92
CA SER A 106 -12.14 -12.46 32.73
C SER A 106 -11.88 -13.94 32.97
N GLY A 107 -11.22 -14.62 32.04
CA GLY A 107 -10.98 -16.07 32.18
C GLY A 107 -12.25 -16.91 32.09
N CYS A 108 -13.36 -16.36 31.60
CA CYS A 108 -14.65 -17.03 31.56
C CYS A 108 -14.77 -17.96 30.35
N THR A 109 -15.62 -18.99 30.46
CA THR A 109 -16.04 -19.79 29.31
C THR A 109 -17.50 -19.53 29.00
N LEU A 110 -17.82 -19.08 27.78
CA LEU A 110 -19.17 -18.75 27.37
C LEU A 110 -19.57 -19.45 26.07
N PRO A 111 -20.83 -19.87 25.92
CA PRO A 111 -21.33 -20.39 24.64
C PRO A 111 -21.62 -19.29 23.61
N GLY A 112 -21.29 -18.03 23.94
CA GLY A 112 -21.51 -16.82 23.16
C GLY A 112 -21.80 -15.64 24.10
N LEU A 113 -21.91 -14.43 23.56
CA LEU A 113 -22.36 -13.25 24.29
C LEU A 113 -23.18 -12.37 23.35
N ALA A 114 -24.45 -12.15 23.68
CA ALA A 114 -25.33 -11.29 22.88
C ALA A 114 -25.53 -9.94 23.55
N ALA A 115 -24.82 -8.92 23.10
CA ALA A 115 -24.88 -7.56 23.63
C ALA A 115 -25.12 -6.52 22.51
N ASP A 116 -25.95 -6.88 21.53
CA ASP A 116 -26.44 -5.94 20.51
C ASP A 116 -27.08 -4.72 21.18
N THR A 117 -26.81 -3.52 20.67
CA THR A 117 -27.34 -2.24 21.16
C THR A 117 -27.12 -1.94 22.65
N ALA A 118 -26.31 -2.73 23.36
CA ALA A 118 -25.97 -2.50 24.76
C ALA A 118 -25.16 -1.21 24.92
N GLN A 119 -25.40 -0.50 26.02
CA GLN A 119 -24.66 0.70 26.42
C GLN A 119 -23.85 0.37 27.68
N ILE A 120 -22.53 0.41 27.57
CA ILE A 120 -21.61 0.12 28.67
C ILE A 120 -20.89 1.43 29.02
N ASP A 121 -21.23 2.02 30.17
CA ASP A 121 -20.68 3.30 30.63
C ASP A 121 -19.17 3.20 30.95
N GLY A 122 -18.71 2.00 31.30
CA GLY A 122 -17.33 1.68 31.60
C GLY A 122 -16.68 0.87 30.49
N ARG A 123 -15.91 -0.13 30.91
CA ARG A 123 -15.22 -1.07 30.02
C ARG A 123 -16.02 -2.37 29.84
N LEU A 124 -15.83 -2.98 28.68
CA LEU A 124 -16.20 -4.37 28.42
C LEU A 124 -14.93 -5.21 28.37
N VAL A 125 -14.76 -6.12 29.33
CA VAL A 125 -13.57 -6.98 29.42
C VAL A 125 -13.99 -8.42 29.21
N LEU A 126 -13.36 -9.09 28.23
CA LEU A 126 -13.45 -10.52 27.97
C LEU A 126 -12.07 -11.18 27.99
N SER A 127 -11.07 -10.53 28.59
CA SER A 127 -9.68 -10.97 28.56
C SER A 127 -9.50 -12.39 29.09
N ARG A 128 -8.64 -13.20 28.44
CA ARG A 128 -8.37 -14.61 28.77
C ARG A 128 -9.59 -15.54 28.68
N SER A 129 -10.71 -15.08 28.11
CA SER A 129 -11.94 -15.88 28.03
C SER A 129 -11.99 -16.76 26.78
N HIS A 130 -12.81 -17.81 26.83
CA HIS A 130 -13.06 -18.72 25.73
C HIS A 130 -14.53 -18.70 25.33
N LEU A 131 -14.81 -18.34 24.07
CA LEU A 131 -16.15 -18.33 23.52
C LEU A 131 -16.28 -19.43 22.46
N THR A 132 -17.21 -20.36 22.66
CA THR A 132 -17.55 -21.41 21.68
C THR A 132 -18.68 -21.00 20.74
N GLY A 133 -19.17 -19.76 20.87
CA GLY A 133 -20.18 -19.16 20.01
C GLY A 133 -19.94 -17.66 19.85
N PRO A 134 -20.83 -16.95 19.13
CA PRO A 134 -20.54 -15.61 18.65
C PRO A 134 -20.52 -14.56 19.76
N LEU A 135 -19.63 -13.57 19.61
CA LEU A 135 -19.64 -12.31 20.33
C LEU A 135 -20.38 -11.25 19.48
N VAL A 136 -21.58 -10.87 19.91
CA VAL A 136 -22.42 -9.91 19.19
C VAL A 136 -22.43 -8.58 19.94
N LEU A 137 -21.86 -7.56 19.31
CA LEU A 137 -21.71 -6.17 19.76
C LEU A 137 -22.25 -5.17 18.72
N THR A 138 -23.13 -5.63 17.83
CA THR A 138 -23.71 -4.79 16.78
C THR A 138 -24.42 -3.59 17.40
N ARG A 139 -24.02 -2.39 16.95
CA ARG A 139 -24.51 -1.09 17.45
C ARG A 139 -24.37 -0.89 18.97
N ALA A 140 -23.54 -1.68 19.65
CA ALA A 140 -23.23 -1.43 21.05
C ALA A 140 -22.42 -0.14 21.20
N GLN A 141 -22.48 0.44 22.40
CA GLN A 141 -21.75 1.64 22.77
C GLN A 141 -20.95 1.34 24.03
N ILE A 142 -19.63 1.40 23.94
CA ILE A 142 -18.71 1.21 25.06
C ILE A 142 -18.01 2.54 25.27
N HIS A 143 -18.25 3.19 26.41
CA HIS A 143 -17.73 4.54 26.64
C HIS A 143 -16.23 4.55 26.93
N SER A 144 -15.69 3.46 27.50
CA SER A 144 -14.26 3.28 27.71
C SER A 144 -13.71 2.22 26.74
N ASN A 145 -12.96 1.23 27.24
CA ASN A 145 -12.23 0.27 26.42
C ASN A 145 -13.00 -1.04 26.21
N LEU A 146 -12.78 -1.66 25.05
CA LEU A 146 -13.12 -3.06 24.77
C LEU A 146 -11.84 -3.90 24.87
N ASP A 147 -11.78 -4.81 25.83
CA ASP A 147 -10.60 -5.63 26.09
C ASP A 147 -10.89 -7.11 25.76
N LEU A 148 -10.30 -7.59 24.67
CA LEU A 148 -10.36 -8.97 24.16
C LEU A 148 -8.98 -9.64 24.20
N ARG A 149 -8.07 -9.18 25.08
CA ARG A 149 -6.71 -9.71 25.13
C ARG A 149 -6.68 -11.16 25.58
N ASP A 150 -5.87 -11.97 24.93
CA ASP A 150 -5.74 -13.41 25.17
C ASP A 150 -7.08 -14.17 25.09
N THR A 151 -8.08 -13.60 24.43
CA THR A 151 -9.40 -14.22 24.24
C THR A 151 -9.35 -15.20 23.06
N VAL A 152 -10.09 -16.30 23.14
CA VAL A 152 -10.22 -17.28 22.07
C VAL A 152 -11.70 -17.41 21.69
N ILE A 153 -12.03 -17.20 20.42
CA ILE A 153 -13.40 -17.29 19.90
C ILE A 153 -13.43 -18.27 18.73
N THR A 154 -14.17 -19.37 18.89
CA THR A 154 -14.18 -20.48 17.94
C THR A 154 -15.58 -20.68 17.34
N VAL A 155 -15.83 -20.09 16.17
CA VAL A 155 -17.11 -20.22 15.44
C VAL A 155 -16.86 -20.34 13.92
N PRO A 156 -16.22 -21.44 13.47
CA PRO A 156 -15.72 -21.57 12.10
C PRO A 156 -16.84 -21.46 11.04
N GLY A 157 -16.54 -20.82 9.92
CA GLY A 157 -17.46 -20.68 8.78
C GLY A 157 -18.60 -19.68 8.97
N THR A 158 -18.66 -18.99 10.12
CA THR A 158 -19.68 -17.97 10.42
C THR A 158 -19.03 -16.68 10.94
N GLU A 159 -19.86 -15.74 11.41
CA GLU A 159 -19.41 -14.50 12.04
C GLU A 159 -19.16 -14.74 13.53
N ALA A 160 -17.88 -14.83 13.90
CA ALA A 160 -17.45 -15.11 15.27
C ALA A 160 -17.52 -13.85 16.15
N ILE A 161 -17.18 -12.69 15.58
CA ILE A 161 -17.36 -11.39 16.23
C ILE A 161 -18.16 -10.50 15.29
N SER A 162 -19.31 -10.02 15.75
CA SER A 162 -20.17 -9.08 15.04
C SER A 162 -20.21 -7.75 15.79
N ALA A 163 -19.40 -6.79 15.37
CA ALA A 163 -19.26 -5.46 15.96
C ALA A 163 -19.65 -4.35 14.96
N VAL A 164 -20.69 -4.61 14.16
CA VAL A 164 -21.14 -3.67 13.12
C VAL A 164 -21.63 -2.38 13.74
N ARG A 165 -21.05 -1.24 13.33
CA ARG A 165 -21.36 0.10 13.88
C ARG A 165 -21.17 0.19 15.40
N LEU A 166 -20.25 -0.59 15.96
CA LEU A 166 -19.80 -0.45 17.35
C LEU A 166 -19.20 0.95 17.57
N THR A 167 -19.49 1.57 18.71
CA THR A 167 -18.80 2.79 19.14
C THR A 167 -17.99 2.50 20.40
N VAL A 168 -16.69 2.80 20.37
CA VAL A 168 -15.78 2.67 21.52
C VAL A 168 -15.15 4.03 21.80
N GLY A 169 -15.32 4.52 23.03
CA GLY A 169 -14.81 5.81 23.47
C GLY A 169 -13.32 5.79 23.88
N GLY A 170 -12.76 4.61 24.11
CA GLY A 170 -11.32 4.39 24.25
C GLY A 170 -10.79 3.38 23.25
N ASP A 171 -9.96 2.46 23.73
CA ASP A 171 -9.22 1.51 22.90
C ASP A 171 -9.97 0.19 22.67
N VAL A 172 -9.72 -0.44 21.53
CA VAL A 172 -10.08 -1.83 21.26
C VAL A 172 -8.80 -2.67 21.31
N LEU A 173 -8.64 -3.41 22.40
CA LEU A 173 -7.43 -4.17 22.71
C LEU A 173 -7.66 -5.65 22.39
N CYS A 174 -7.00 -6.16 21.35
CA CYS A 174 -7.11 -7.54 20.88
C CYS A 174 -5.75 -8.25 20.87
N THR A 175 -4.81 -7.85 21.73
CA THR A 175 -3.50 -8.49 21.84
C THR A 175 -3.65 -10.00 22.07
N ASN A 176 -2.96 -10.84 21.29
CA ASN A 176 -3.07 -12.31 21.34
C ASN A 176 -4.49 -12.88 21.14
N LEU A 177 -5.43 -12.12 20.57
CA LEU A 177 -6.77 -12.62 20.26
C LEU A 177 -6.68 -13.74 19.21
N ALA A 178 -7.37 -14.87 19.44
CA ALA A 178 -7.52 -15.92 18.45
C ALA A 178 -8.98 -16.05 17.99
N VAL A 179 -9.24 -15.89 16.69
CA VAL A 179 -10.58 -16.00 16.11
C VAL A 179 -10.59 -17.03 15.00
N GLN A 180 -11.49 -18.02 15.12
CA GLN A 180 -11.87 -18.91 14.02
C GLN A 180 -13.27 -18.52 13.53
N GLY A 181 -13.36 -18.01 12.30
CA GLY A 181 -14.55 -17.35 11.75
C GLY A 181 -14.28 -15.89 11.40
N THR A 182 -15.31 -15.16 10.99
CA THR A 182 -15.20 -13.76 10.57
C THR A 182 -15.18 -12.84 11.79
N PHE A 183 -14.19 -11.94 11.88
CA PHE A 183 -14.26 -10.76 12.75
C PHE A 183 -14.77 -9.58 11.92
N ARG A 184 -16.03 -9.19 12.12
CA ARG A 184 -16.62 -8.02 11.46
C ARG A 184 -16.77 -6.86 12.42
N ILE A 185 -16.25 -5.69 12.04
CA ILE A 185 -16.31 -4.42 12.76
C ILE A 185 -16.64 -3.25 11.81
N SER A 186 -17.42 -3.54 10.77
CA SER A 186 -17.73 -2.59 9.71
C SER A 186 -18.49 -1.37 10.23
N GLY A 187 -18.06 -0.17 9.84
CA GLY A 187 -18.67 1.10 10.23
C GLY A 187 -18.49 1.47 11.69
N ALA A 188 -17.60 0.80 12.42
CA ALA A 188 -17.33 1.12 13.82
C ALA A 188 -16.55 2.44 13.96
N THR A 189 -16.73 3.11 15.10
CA THR A 189 -15.97 4.31 15.47
C THR A 189 -15.21 4.02 16.76
N ILE A 190 -13.89 4.14 16.70
CA ILE A 190 -12.96 3.90 17.81
C ILE A 190 -12.21 5.20 18.07
N SER A 191 -12.40 5.74 19.27
CA SER A 191 -11.82 7.04 19.64
C SER A 191 -10.36 6.91 20.11
N GLY A 192 -9.94 5.71 20.53
CA GLY A 192 -8.56 5.37 20.85
C GLY A 192 -7.89 4.54 19.76
N GLU A 193 -6.99 3.66 20.18
CA GLU A 193 -6.26 2.72 19.34
C GLU A 193 -7.10 1.47 19.04
N PHE A 194 -6.90 0.88 17.85
CA PHE A 194 -7.35 -0.48 17.56
C PHE A 194 -6.13 -1.38 17.43
N ASP A 195 -5.87 -2.17 18.47
CA ASP A 195 -4.70 -3.03 18.59
C ASP A 195 -5.05 -4.50 18.32
N LEU A 196 -4.39 -5.09 17.32
CA LEU A 196 -4.43 -6.50 16.92
C LEU A 196 -3.03 -7.15 17.01
N GLU A 197 -2.12 -6.63 17.84
CA GLU A 197 -0.81 -7.20 18.07
C GLU A 197 -0.91 -8.70 18.41
N SER A 198 -0.11 -9.52 17.71
CA SER A 198 -0.05 -10.97 17.89
C SER A 198 -1.39 -11.71 17.75
N ALA A 199 -2.45 -11.07 17.22
CA ALA A 199 -3.72 -11.73 16.99
C ALA A 199 -3.65 -12.72 15.81
N SER A 200 -4.43 -13.81 15.90
CA SER A 200 -4.54 -14.83 14.87
C SER A 200 -5.98 -14.94 14.40
N LEU A 201 -6.25 -14.48 13.17
CA LEU A 201 -7.58 -14.51 12.56
C LEU A 201 -7.60 -15.55 11.44
N SER A 202 -8.46 -16.57 11.53
CA SER A 202 -8.56 -17.62 10.50
C SER A 202 -10.00 -17.79 10.02
N ASN A 203 -10.20 -17.51 8.74
CA ASN A 203 -11.41 -17.84 7.98
C ASN A 203 -11.03 -18.13 6.52
N PRO A 204 -10.39 -19.29 6.24
CA PRO A 204 -9.85 -19.59 4.92
C PRO A 204 -10.93 -19.56 3.83
N GLY A 205 -10.64 -18.89 2.72
CA GLY A 205 -11.59 -18.71 1.61
C GLY A 205 -12.68 -17.66 1.87
N GLY A 206 -12.75 -17.08 3.06
CA GLY A 206 -13.63 -15.98 3.44
C GLY A 206 -12.88 -14.74 3.91
N ASN A 207 -13.59 -13.89 4.65
CA ASN A 207 -13.00 -12.71 5.29
C ASN A 207 -12.56 -13.07 6.71
N ALA A 208 -11.28 -12.89 7.01
CA ALA A 208 -10.77 -13.02 8.37
C ALA A 208 -11.12 -11.77 9.20
N LEU A 209 -10.95 -10.59 8.60
CA LEU A 209 -11.31 -9.30 9.19
C LEU A 209 -12.08 -8.45 8.18
N ASP A 210 -13.25 -7.95 8.58
CA ASP A 210 -14.07 -7.00 7.84
C ASP A 210 -14.18 -5.70 8.65
N ALA A 211 -13.29 -4.76 8.37
CA ALA A 211 -13.25 -3.42 8.95
C ALA A 211 -13.65 -2.35 7.91
N TYR A 212 -14.61 -2.66 7.05
CA TYR A 212 -15.15 -1.75 6.04
C TYR A 212 -15.69 -0.46 6.66
N HIS A 213 -15.24 0.71 6.22
CA HIS A 213 -15.57 2.04 6.78
C HIS A 213 -15.34 2.19 8.29
N VAL A 214 -14.32 1.53 8.85
CA VAL A 214 -13.94 1.81 10.26
C VAL A 214 -13.32 3.20 10.38
N HIS A 215 -13.65 3.89 11.46
CA HIS A 215 -13.02 5.15 11.86
C HIS A 215 -12.19 4.93 13.13
N VAL A 216 -10.89 5.14 13.05
CA VAL A 216 -9.96 5.04 14.19
C VAL A 216 -9.26 6.39 14.36
N THR A 217 -9.34 6.97 15.55
CA THR A 217 -8.79 8.31 15.80
C THR A 217 -7.29 8.26 16.08
N GLU A 218 -6.81 7.19 16.72
CA GLU A 218 -5.39 6.96 16.94
C GLU A 218 -4.85 5.91 15.96
N ASP A 219 -3.91 5.06 16.39
CA ASP A 219 -3.24 4.09 15.54
C ASP A 219 -4.12 2.82 15.32
N PHE A 220 -3.91 2.15 14.18
CA PHE A 220 -4.51 0.84 13.87
C PHE A 220 -3.38 -0.17 13.66
N THR A 221 -3.11 -0.97 14.69
CA THR A 221 -1.88 -1.75 14.82
C THR A 221 -2.18 -3.25 14.67
N PHE A 222 -1.34 -3.94 13.89
CA PHE A 222 -1.37 -5.39 13.67
C PHE A 222 -0.01 -6.01 14.00
N HIS A 223 0.87 -5.35 14.75
CA HIS A 223 2.26 -5.80 14.86
C HIS A 223 2.78 -5.77 16.28
N PRO A 224 3.82 -6.57 16.58
CA PRO A 224 4.34 -7.71 15.82
C PRO A 224 3.42 -8.95 15.89
N GLY A 225 3.73 -9.99 15.11
CA GLY A 225 3.20 -11.35 15.35
C GLY A 225 1.82 -11.67 14.77
N PHE A 226 1.07 -10.69 14.28
CA PHE A 226 -0.26 -10.93 13.70
C PHE A 226 -0.23 -11.89 12.51
N SER A 227 -1.23 -12.77 12.44
CA SER A 227 -1.45 -13.62 11.29
C SER A 227 -2.92 -13.69 10.88
N ALA A 228 -3.15 -13.64 9.57
CA ALA A 228 -4.48 -13.80 8.99
C ALA A 228 -4.50 -14.86 7.89
N GLU A 229 -5.45 -15.78 7.98
CA GLU A 229 -5.82 -16.72 6.91
C GLU A 229 -7.19 -16.34 6.36
N GLY A 230 -7.23 -15.84 5.13
CA GLY A 230 -8.41 -15.21 4.53
C GLY A 230 -8.19 -13.72 4.26
N ARG A 231 -9.20 -13.05 3.72
CA ARG A 231 -9.13 -11.64 3.31
C ARG A 231 -9.24 -10.70 4.52
N ILE A 232 -8.43 -9.65 4.53
CA ILE A 232 -8.60 -8.46 5.38
C ILE A 232 -9.17 -7.33 4.55
N ILE A 233 -10.29 -6.76 4.97
CA ILE A 233 -10.95 -5.62 4.31
C ILE A 233 -10.84 -4.40 5.22
N LEU A 234 -10.14 -3.37 4.74
CA LEU A 234 -10.04 -2.03 5.33
C LEU A 234 -10.68 -0.97 4.41
N SER A 235 -11.37 -1.35 3.34
CA SER A 235 -11.88 -0.41 2.33
C SER A 235 -12.76 0.68 2.96
N GLY A 236 -12.49 1.94 2.61
CA GLY A 236 -13.15 3.12 3.17
C GLY A 236 -12.73 3.51 4.59
N ALA A 237 -11.78 2.80 5.21
CA ALA A 237 -11.33 3.14 6.55
C ALA A 237 -10.69 4.54 6.62
N THR A 238 -10.88 5.23 7.74
CA THR A 238 -10.18 6.48 8.05
C THR A 238 -9.43 6.32 9.36
N VAL A 239 -8.11 6.52 9.32
CA VAL A 239 -7.22 6.42 10.47
C VAL A 239 -6.49 7.75 10.63
N ALA A 240 -6.75 8.45 11.73
CA ALA A 240 -6.17 9.79 11.95
C ALA A 240 -4.71 9.74 12.42
N ALA A 241 -4.18 8.57 12.74
CA ALA A 241 -2.76 8.36 12.98
C ALA A 241 -2.12 7.44 11.93
N ALA A 242 -1.59 6.28 12.31
CA ALA A 242 -0.90 5.34 11.41
C ALA A 242 -1.56 3.95 11.37
N ILE A 243 -1.33 3.22 10.28
CA ILE A 243 -1.67 1.80 10.15
C ILE A 243 -0.36 1.00 10.09
N GLY A 244 -0.22 -0.02 10.92
CA GLY A 244 1.02 -0.81 11.05
C GLY A 244 0.81 -2.31 10.85
N PHE A 245 1.56 -2.91 9.92
CA PHE A 245 1.58 -4.36 9.61
C PHE A 245 2.97 -5.00 9.78
N CYS A 246 3.88 -4.37 10.52
CA CYS A 246 5.25 -4.86 10.69
C CYS A 246 5.31 -6.32 11.17
N GLY A 247 6.04 -7.19 10.47
CA GLY A 247 6.16 -8.60 10.85
C GLY A 247 4.88 -9.44 10.74
N ALA A 248 3.79 -8.91 10.18
CA ALA A 248 2.54 -9.65 10.01
C ALA A 248 2.65 -10.73 8.90
N ARG A 249 1.81 -11.76 8.99
CA ARG A 249 1.67 -12.82 7.97
C ARG A 249 0.25 -12.86 7.42
N LEU A 250 0.09 -12.53 6.14
CA LEU A 250 -1.21 -12.51 5.48
C LEU A 250 -1.25 -13.61 4.41
N ASN A 251 -2.25 -14.49 4.47
CA ASN A 251 -2.38 -15.59 3.54
C ASN A 251 -3.80 -15.66 2.96
N ASN A 252 -3.90 -15.37 1.66
CA ASN A 252 -5.07 -15.64 0.83
C ASN A 252 -4.61 -15.91 -0.61
N ALA A 253 -3.83 -16.98 -0.80
CA ALA A 253 -3.00 -17.24 -1.99
C ALA A 253 -3.71 -17.15 -3.35
N SER A 254 -5.03 -17.39 -3.41
CA SER A 254 -5.80 -17.40 -4.66
C SER A 254 -6.50 -16.07 -4.96
N ASP A 255 -6.35 -15.06 -4.11
CA ASP A 255 -7.13 -13.82 -4.17
C ASP A 255 -6.39 -12.66 -3.45
N ILE A 256 -7.11 -11.62 -3.05
CA ILE A 256 -6.61 -10.47 -2.30
C ILE A 256 -6.49 -10.84 -0.83
N ALA A 257 -5.29 -10.72 -0.26
CA ALA A 257 -5.03 -10.88 1.17
C ALA A 257 -5.35 -9.60 1.95
N LEU A 258 -5.03 -8.42 1.39
CA LEU A 258 -5.31 -7.12 1.98
C LEU A 258 -6.02 -6.21 0.98
N GLU A 259 -7.28 -5.90 1.25
CA GLU A 259 -8.10 -4.98 0.48
C GLU A 259 -8.28 -3.67 1.26
N ALA A 260 -7.64 -2.61 0.80
CA ALA A 260 -7.61 -1.29 1.43
C ALA A 260 -7.87 -0.21 0.37
N VAL A 261 -9.08 -0.25 -0.22
CA VAL A 261 -9.52 0.70 -1.27
C VAL A 261 -10.09 1.96 -0.63
N ASP A 262 -9.75 3.14 -1.17
CA ASP A 262 -10.23 4.44 -0.70
C ASP A 262 -9.97 4.68 0.81
N VAL A 263 -8.83 4.20 1.31
CA VAL A 263 -8.42 4.37 2.71
C VAL A 263 -7.73 5.72 2.90
N ASN A 264 -8.07 6.43 3.97
CA ASN A 264 -7.41 7.67 4.36
C ASN A 264 -6.61 7.48 5.65
N VAL A 265 -5.30 7.64 5.56
CA VAL A 265 -4.38 7.58 6.71
C VAL A 265 -3.66 8.92 6.83
N ALA A 266 -3.84 9.62 7.95
CA ALA A 266 -3.26 10.95 8.09
C ALA A 266 -1.72 10.95 8.21
N ARG A 267 -1.15 9.86 8.76
CA ARG A 267 0.31 9.67 8.86
C ARG A 267 0.79 8.54 7.95
N ASN A 268 1.27 7.45 8.53
CA ASN A 268 2.02 6.39 7.86
C ASN A 268 1.14 5.18 7.63
N PHE A 269 1.29 4.54 6.48
CA PHE A 269 0.85 3.17 6.27
C PHE A 269 2.11 2.31 6.19
N ASP A 270 2.51 1.72 7.31
CA ASP A 270 3.74 0.94 7.44
C ASP A 270 3.46 -0.55 7.30
N LEU A 271 3.76 -1.06 6.11
CA LEU A 271 3.77 -2.48 5.76
C LEU A 271 5.21 -3.03 5.72
N GLY A 272 6.17 -2.27 6.26
CA GLY A 272 7.58 -2.60 6.25
C GLY A 272 7.98 -3.62 7.32
N LEU A 273 9.28 -3.95 7.35
CA LEU A 273 9.96 -4.74 8.37
C LEU A 273 9.31 -6.11 8.65
N GLY A 274 9.37 -7.01 7.67
CA GLY A 274 9.06 -8.43 7.88
C GLY A 274 7.63 -8.85 7.59
N LEU A 275 6.80 -7.97 7.03
CA LEU A 275 5.50 -8.37 6.45
C LEU A 275 5.72 -9.46 5.39
N SER A 276 4.97 -10.55 5.48
CA SER A 276 4.89 -11.60 4.46
C SER A 276 3.46 -11.75 3.96
N VAL A 277 3.25 -11.55 2.67
CA VAL A 277 1.93 -11.67 2.03
C VAL A 277 1.96 -12.71 0.93
N ASN A 278 1.08 -13.69 1.04
CA ASN A 278 0.72 -14.63 -0.01
C ASN A 278 -0.70 -14.31 -0.50
N GLY A 279 -0.82 -13.71 -1.68
CA GLY A 279 -2.03 -13.09 -2.20
C GLY A 279 -1.81 -11.62 -2.57
N GLY A 280 -2.83 -10.98 -3.15
CA GLY A 280 -2.74 -9.58 -3.60
C GLY A 280 -2.91 -8.56 -2.46
N ILE A 281 -2.23 -7.41 -2.58
CA ILE A 281 -2.50 -6.19 -1.80
C ILE A 281 -3.12 -5.15 -2.73
N LYS A 282 -4.25 -4.57 -2.34
CA LYS A 282 -4.94 -3.53 -3.11
C LYS A 282 -5.10 -2.27 -2.26
N LEU A 283 -4.44 -1.18 -2.67
CA LEU A 283 -4.45 0.13 -2.01
C LEU A 283 -5.04 1.23 -2.91
N ASP A 284 -5.93 0.83 -3.82
CA ASP A 284 -6.44 1.72 -4.86
C ASP A 284 -7.20 2.93 -4.29
N GLY A 285 -6.94 4.12 -4.80
CA GLY A 285 -7.60 5.37 -4.37
C GLY A 285 -7.18 5.89 -2.99
N SER A 286 -6.35 5.14 -2.26
CA SER A 286 -5.98 5.46 -0.89
C SER A 286 -5.05 6.67 -0.78
N ARG A 287 -5.22 7.45 0.29
CA ARG A 287 -4.44 8.65 0.60
C ARG A 287 -3.66 8.42 1.89
N ILE A 288 -2.34 8.54 1.79
CA ILE A 288 -1.41 8.38 2.90
C ILE A 288 -0.72 9.73 3.10
N GLY A 289 -0.91 10.34 4.26
CA GLY A 289 -0.46 11.72 4.50
C GLY A 289 1.05 11.88 4.54
N THR A 290 1.79 10.82 4.88
CA THR A 290 3.27 10.82 4.93
C THR A 290 3.86 9.66 4.14
N GLN A 291 4.18 8.53 4.78
CA GLN A 291 4.90 7.44 4.14
C GLN A 291 4.03 6.19 3.94
N LEU A 292 4.09 5.63 2.73
CA LEU A 292 3.66 4.27 2.41
C LEU A 292 4.91 3.38 2.29
N SER A 293 5.10 2.44 3.23
CA SER A 293 6.33 1.65 3.33
C SER A 293 6.07 0.17 3.11
N PHE A 294 6.83 -0.45 2.20
CA PHE A 294 6.93 -1.90 2.01
C PHE A 294 8.36 -2.39 2.26
N ARG A 295 9.15 -1.62 3.01
CA ARG A 295 10.57 -1.90 3.22
C ARG A 295 10.78 -3.29 3.82
N ASN A 296 11.66 -4.12 3.26
CA ASN A 296 11.92 -5.49 3.76
C ASN A 296 10.69 -6.42 3.86
N SER A 297 9.60 -6.13 3.15
CA SER A 297 8.46 -7.05 3.05
C SER A 297 8.69 -8.10 1.95
N THR A 298 7.92 -9.18 2.00
CA THR A 298 7.85 -10.23 0.97
C THR A 298 6.43 -10.29 0.43
N LEU A 299 6.26 -10.04 -0.87
CA LEU A 299 4.96 -10.01 -1.54
C LEU A 299 4.95 -11.05 -2.66
N THR A 300 4.01 -12.00 -2.60
CA THR A 300 3.88 -13.08 -3.60
C THR A 300 2.42 -13.26 -4.01
N ASN A 301 2.14 -13.08 -5.31
CA ASN A 301 0.87 -13.41 -5.94
C ASN A 301 1.13 -13.83 -7.40
N PRO A 302 1.72 -15.01 -7.62
CA PRO A 302 2.14 -15.45 -8.95
C PRO A 302 0.94 -15.57 -9.89
N GLY A 303 1.07 -15.00 -11.10
CA GLY A 303 -0.01 -14.97 -12.11
C GLY A 303 -1.09 -13.91 -11.87
N GLY A 304 -1.00 -13.15 -10.78
CA GLY A 304 -1.92 -12.06 -10.43
C GLY A 304 -1.22 -10.71 -10.20
N THR A 305 -1.99 -9.76 -9.67
CA THR A 305 -1.44 -8.48 -9.20
C THR A 305 -1.05 -8.64 -7.73
N ALA A 306 0.24 -8.61 -7.44
CA ALA A 306 0.75 -8.70 -6.08
C ALA A 306 0.55 -7.39 -5.31
N LEU A 307 0.70 -6.26 -5.99
CA LEU A 307 0.52 -4.94 -5.39
C LEU A 307 -0.18 -3.99 -6.36
N SER A 308 -1.36 -3.51 -5.98
CA SER A 308 -2.11 -2.48 -6.70
C SER A 308 -2.10 -1.19 -5.89
N LEU A 309 -1.57 -0.12 -6.49
CA LEU A 309 -1.47 1.24 -5.98
C LEU A 309 -2.20 2.22 -6.92
N ARG A 310 -3.28 1.80 -7.58
CA ARG A 310 -3.89 2.63 -8.62
C ARG A 310 -4.54 3.85 -7.97
N LEU A 311 -4.28 5.03 -8.51
CA LEU A 311 -4.80 6.29 -7.94
C LEU A 311 -4.34 6.59 -6.49
N THR A 312 -3.40 5.81 -5.93
CA THR A 312 -2.89 6.01 -4.58
C THR A 312 -2.09 7.31 -4.49
N GLN A 313 -2.19 8.01 -3.36
CA GLN A 313 -1.45 9.23 -3.07
C GLN A 313 -0.61 9.09 -1.80
N ALA A 314 0.68 9.37 -1.87
CA ALA A 314 1.58 9.35 -0.71
C ALA A 314 2.75 10.33 -0.90
N ARG A 315 3.22 10.98 0.17
CA ARG A 315 4.40 11.89 0.09
C ARG A 315 5.71 11.13 -0.02
N GLU A 316 5.78 9.94 0.56
CA GLU A 316 6.91 9.04 0.43
C GLU A 316 6.41 7.62 0.16
N THR A 317 7.09 6.89 -0.71
CA THR A 317 6.75 5.51 -1.03
C THR A 317 8.01 4.67 -1.06
N ASP A 318 8.14 3.70 -0.16
CA ASP A 318 9.29 2.81 -0.10
C ASP A 318 8.94 1.41 -0.62
N LEU A 319 9.45 1.06 -1.80
CA LEU A 319 9.27 -0.24 -2.46
C LEU A 319 10.55 -1.11 -2.40
N ARG A 320 11.44 -0.83 -1.45
CA ARG A 320 12.64 -1.67 -1.22
C ARG A 320 12.28 -2.90 -0.39
N THR A 321 11.54 -3.81 -1.01
CA THR A 321 11.16 -5.12 -0.46
C THR A 321 12.39 -6.00 -0.24
N ARG A 322 12.21 -7.14 0.47
CA ARG A 322 13.31 -8.07 0.77
C ARG A 322 13.85 -8.78 -0.48
N GLN A 323 12.97 -8.98 -1.46
CA GLN A 323 13.23 -9.63 -2.74
C GLN A 323 12.33 -9.02 -3.81
N PRO A 324 12.56 -9.25 -5.11
CA PRO A 324 11.63 -8.84 -6.15
C PRO A 324 10.20 -9.28 -5.85
N ILE A 325 9.24 -8.37 -6.01
CA ILE A 325 7.82 -8.68 -5.86
C ILE A 325 7.44 -9.72 -6.91
N ASP A 326 6.89 -10.86 -6.47
CA ASP A 326 6.47 -11.95 -7.35
C ASP A 326 5.01 -11.73 -7.77
N GLY A 327 4.82 -11.18 -8.97
CA GLY A 327 3.53 -10.78 -9.54
C GLY A 327 3.59 -9.39 -10.17
N THR A 328 2.46 -8.93 -10.70
CA THR A 328 2.36 -7.57 -11.27
C THR A 328 2.30 -6.53 -10.17
N VAL A 329 3.02 -5.42 -10.35
CA VAL A 329 2.82 -4.17 -9.59
C VAL A 329 2.16 -3.14 -10.49
N ASP A 330 0.97 -2.67 -10.09
CA ASP A 330 0.22 -1.68 -10.83
C ASP A 330 0.07 -0.37 -10.04
N ALA A 331 0.85 0.65 -10.41
CA ALA A 331 0.79 1.99 -9.83
C ALA A 331 0.14 3.01 -10.78
N SER A 332 -0.71 2.55 -11.70
CA SER A 332 -1.33 3.42 -12.70
C SER A 332 -2.09 4.57 -12.05
N HIS A 333 -1.86 5.78 -12.54
CA HIS A 333 -2.44 7.03 -12.03
C HIS A 333 -2.11 7.37 -10.58
N ALA A 334 -1.12 6.71 -9.96
CA ALA A 334 -0.66 7.06 -8.63
C ALA A 334 0.07 8.42 -8.61
N GLN A 335 -0.05 9.12 -7.49
CA GLN A 335 0.68 10.35 -7.18
C GLN A 335 1.61 10.07 -5.99
N LEU A 336 2.83 9.69 -6.31
CA LEU A 336 3.83 9.34 -5.30
C LEU A 336 4.71 10.57 -5.08
N GLY A 337 5.22 10.83 -3.89
CA GLY A 337 6.21 11.90 -3.71
C GLY A 337 7.61 11.36 -3.98
N THR A 338 8.41 11.18 -2.92
CA THR A 338 9.72 10.52 -3.05
C THR A 338 9.56 9.01 -3.13
N LEU A 339 9.98 8.41 -4.24
CA LEU A 339 9.95 6.96 -4.44
C LEU A 339 11.33 6.36 -4.12
N TYR A 340 11.36 5.47 -3.13
CA TYR A 340 12.52 4.66 -2.79
C TYR A 340 12.37 3.29 -3.44
N ASP A 341 13.31 2.94 -4.30
CA ASP A 341 13.31 1.68 -5.02
C ASP A 341 14.75 1.16 -5.20
N ALA A 342 14.90 -0.09 -5.61
CA ALA A 342 16.21 -0.67 -5.91
C ALA A 342 16.12 -1.67 -7.07
N PRO A 343 17.11 -1.75 -7.97
CA PRO A 343 17.11 -2.72 -9.07
C PRO A 343 16.91 -4.17 -8.62
N ALA A 344 17.42 -4.51 -7.43
CA ALA A 344 17.29 -5.83 -6.82
C ALA A 344 15.86 -6.16 -6.33
N THR A 345 14.95 -5.18 -6.27
CA THR A 345 13.57 -5.36 -5.77
C THR A 345 12.51 -5.14 -6.84
N TRP A 346 12.91 -4.76 -8.07
CA TRP A 346 11.96 -4.48 -9.14
C TRP A 346 11.18 -5.74 -9.57
N PRO A 347 9.85 -5.64 -9.71
CA PRO A 347 9.00 -6.75 -10.15
C PRO A 347 9.25 -7.10 -11.62
N ALA A 348 8.75 -8.26 -12.03
CA ALA A 348 8.80 -8.68 -13.43
C ALA A 348 7.91 -7.81 -14.35
N ASP A 349 6.70 -7.46 -13.89
CA ASP A 349 5.75 -6.58 -14.58
C ASP A 349 5.45 -5.36 -13.72
N LEU A 350 5.74 -4.17 -14.23
CA LEU A 350 5.54 -2.90 -13.55
C LEU A 350 4.75 -1.93 -14.43
N ARG A 351 3.56 -1.54 -13.98
CA ARG A 351 2.67 -0.65 -14.73
C ARG A 351 2.68 0.73 -14.09
N LEU A 352 3.14 1.72 -14.86
CA LEU A 352 3.31 3.11 -14.41
C LEU A 352 2.48 4.10 -15.24
N THR A 353 1.39 3.63 -15.84
CA THR A 353 0.57 4.45 -16.74
C THR A 353 -0.01 5.63 -15.98
N GLY A 354 0.37 6.85 -16.34
CA GLY A 354 -0.14 8.05 -15.68
C GLY A 354 0.40 8.26 -14.25
N THR A 355 1.37 7.46 -13.82
CA THR A 355 2.03 7.64 -12.52
C THR A 355 2.85 8.92 -12.52
N THR A 356 2.79 9.68 -11.44
CA THR A 356 3.62 10.86 -11.20
C THR A 356 4.43 10.67 -9.93
N TYR A 357 5.64 11.22 -9.92
CA TYR A 357 6.52 11.25 -8.75
C TYR A 357 7.36 12.52 -8.65
N ASP A 358 7.61 12.96 -7.42
CA ASP A 358 8.38 14.17 -7.14
C ASP A 358 9.88 13.94 -7.31
N ALA A 359 10.38 12.82 -6.79
CA ALA A 359 11.79 12.44 -6.85
C ALA A 359 12.00 10.92 -6.79
N LEU A 360 13.07 10.45 -7.43
CA LEU A 360 13.58 9.09 -7.27
C LEU A 360 14.77 9.11 -6.30
N ALA A 361 14.66 8.41 -5.16
CA ALA A 361 15.69 8.48 -4.12
C ALA A 361 17.00 7.78 -4.50
N SER A 362 16.93 6.72 -5.32
CA SER A 362 18.10 5.94 -5.71
C SER A 362 18.81 6.56 -6.92
N PRO A 363 20.09 6.98 -6.79
CA PRO A 363 20.84 7.65 -7.84
C PRO A 363 21.31 6.64 -8.89
N LEU A 364 20.45 6.36 -9.87
CA LEU A 364 20.75 5.50 -11.01
C LEU A 364 20.98 6.35 -12.26
N THR A 365 21.67 5.78 -13.24
CA THR A 365 21.80 6.38 -14.58
C THR A 365 20.51 6.22 -15.39
N ALA A 366 20.32 7.02 -16.45
CA ALA A 366 19.15 6.87 -17.32
C ALA A 366 19.10 5.48 -17.95
N THR A 367 20.26 4.90 -18.29
CA THR A 367 20.30 3.58 -18.92
C THR A 367 19.75 2.50 -17.99
N GLU A 368 20.13 2.52 -16.72
CA GLU A 368 19.61 1.59 -15.69
C GLU A 368 18.11 1.83 -15.43
N ARG A 369 17.68 3.10 -15.36
CA ARG A 369 16.25 3.46 -15.20
C ARG A 369 15.38 3.11 -16.41
N LEU A 370 15.96 3.00 -17.61
CA LEU A 370 15.20 2.57 -18.77
C LEU A 370 14.79 1.09 -18.69
N ASP A 371 15.57 0.26 -17.99
CA ASP A 371 15.18 -1.14 -17.74
C ASP A 371 14.01 -1.24 -16.76
N TRP A 372 13.88 -0.29 -15.84
CA TRP A 372 12.68 -0.15 -15.00
C TRP A 372 11.42 0.10 -15.83
N LEU A 373 11.47 1.03 -16.79
CA LEU A 373 10.32 1.37 -17.65
C LEU A 373 9.96 0.25 -18.65
N ARG A 374 10.96 -0.52 -19.12
CA ARG A 374 10.75 -1.61 -20.08
C ARG A 374 10.04 -2.84 -19.50
N ARG A 375 9.93 -2.92 -18.17
CA ARG A 375 9.22 -4.01 -17.48
C ARG A 375 7.70 -3.95 -17.66
N SER A 376 7.14 -2.81 -18.07
CA SER A 376 5.72 -2.71 -18.38
C SER A 376 5.35 -3.60 -19.56
N THR A 377 4.48 -4.57 -19.34
CA THR A 377 3.88 -5.38 -20.41
C THR A 377 2.83 -4.62 -21.24
N ASN A 378 2.34 -3.49 -20.72
CA ASN A 378 1.32 -2.66 -21.36
C ASN A 378 1.89 -1.75 -22.46
N GLY A 379 2.30 -2.32 -23.59
CA GLY A 379 2.60 -1.60 -24.83
C GLY A 379 3.52 -0.37 -24.70
N TYR A 380 3.49 0.50 -25.71
CA TYR A 380 4.25 1.74 -25.69
C TYR A 380 3.43 2.89 -25.06
N LEU A 381 3.95 3.48 -23.99
CA LEU A 381 3.38 4.66 -23.35
C LEU A 381 4.41 5.80 -23.30
N PRO A 382 4.11 6.98 -23.87
CA PRO A 382 5.02 8.12 -23.87
C PRO A 382 5.27 8.77 -22.50
N GLN A 383 4.26 8.76 -21.61
CA GLN A 383 4.24 9.55 -20.38
C GLN A 383 5.31 9.11 -19.35
N PRO A 384 5.54 7.81 -19.07
CA PRO A 384 6.56 7.39 -18.12
C PRO A 384 7.98 7.85 -18.48
N PHE A 385 8.30 7.92 -19.78
CA PHE A 385 9.58 8.46 -20.25
C PHE A 385 9.69 9.98 -20.03
N GLU A 386 8.60 10.73 -20.23
CA GLU A 386 8.60 12.19 -19.98
C GLU A 386 8.76 12.49 -18.49
N GLN A 387 8.10 11.72 -17.62
CA GLN A 387 8.25 11.84 -16.17
C GLN A 387 9.70 11.62 -15.73
N LEU A 388 10.34 10.55 -16.22
CA LEU A 388 11.73 10.24 -15.91
C LEU A 388 12.71 11.29 -16.46
N ALA A 389 12.47 11.79 -17.69
CA ALA A 389 13.28 12.86 -18.26
C ALA A 389 13.11 14.20 -17.52
N ALA A 390 11.91 14.49 -16.99
CA ALA A 390 11.68 15.65 -16.14
C ALA A 390 12.45 15.55 -14.82
N ASP A 391 12.50 14.37 -14.22
CA ASP A 391 13.25 14.12 -12.99
C ASP A 391 14.75 14.39 -13.15
N TYR A 392 15.39 13.81 -14.17
CA TYR A 392 16.81 14.09 -14.45
C TYR A 392 17.10 15.56 -14.74
N ARG A 393 16.17 16.28 -15.39
CA ARG A 393 16.32 17.74 -15.60
C ARG A 393 16.28 18.50 -14.29
N ARG A 394 15.40 18.14 -13.35
CA ARG A 394 15.36 18.76 -12.01
C ARG A 394 16.66 18.54 -11.24
N LEU A 395 17.30 17.39 -11.43
CA LEU A 395 18.61 17.07 -10.85
C LEU A 395 19.80 17.74 -11.59
N GLY A 396 19.56 18.46 -12.68
CA GLY A 396 20.60 19.09 -13.51
C GLY A 396 21.31 18.13 -14.48
N HIS A 397 20.87 16.88 -14.57
CA HIS A 397 21.44 15.85 -15.45
C HIS A 397 20.81 15.88 -16.86
N GLU A 398 21.07 16.96 -17.61
CA GLU A 398 20.50 17.17 -18.95
C GLU A 398 20.84 16.05 -19.95
N ASP A 399 22.05 15.48 -19.90
CA ASP A 399 22.46 14.41 -20.82
C ASP A 399 21.74 13.08 -20.55
N GLU A 400 21.44 12.79 -19.28
CA GLU A 400 20.63 11.65 -18.88
C GLU A 400 19.18 11.84 -19.36
N ALA A 401 18.61 13.03 -19.19
CA ALA A 401 17.28 13.36 -19.70
C ALA A 401 17.18 13.19 -21.23
N ARG A 402 18.18 13.65 -21.99
CA ARG A 402 18.27 13.42 -23.44
C ARG A 402 18.34 11.94 -23.79
N THR A 403 19.04 11.14 -22.99
CA THR A 403 19.14 9.69 -23.17
C THR A 403 17.78 9.01 -22.98
N VAL A 404 17.00 9.42 -21.97
CA VAL A 404 15.62 8.93 -21.78
C VAL A 404 14.72 9.30 -22.97
N LEU A 405 14.76 10.56 -23.41
CA LEU A 405 13.92 11.02 -24.54
C LEU A 405 14.32 10.39 -25.88
N LEU A 406 15.60 10.08 -26.07
CA LEU A 406 16.06 9.28 -27.20
C LEU A 406 15.48 7.86 -27.14
N ALA A 407 15.50 7.23 -25.97
CA ALA A 407 14.92 5.90 -25.78
C ALA A 407 13.40 5.90 -26.02
N LYS A 408 12.69 6.96 -25.62
CA LYS A 408 11.28 7.20 -25.96
C LYS A 408 11.05 7.18 -27.48
N GLN A 409 11.84 7.91 -28.27
CA GLN A 409 11.70 7.91 -29.73
C GLN A 409 12.05 6.57 -30.37
N ARG A 410 13.06 5.86 -29.85
CA ARG A 410 13.41 4.51 -30.29
C ARG A 410 12.29 3.50 -30.05
N HIS A 411 11.61 3.60 -28.91
CA HIS A 411 10.47 2.75 -28.60
C HIS A 411 9.27 3.14 -29.47
N ARG A 412 8.96 4.44 -29.64
CA ARG A 412 7.94 4.88 -30.61
C ARG A 412 8.19 4.36 -32.01
N ARG A 413 9.46 4.29 -32.46
CA ARG A 413 9.80 3.77 -33.78
C ARG A 413 9.30 2.34 -33.98
N SER A 414 9.31 1.47 -32.96
CA SER A 414 8.85 0.09 -33.12
C SER A 414 7.34 0.00 -33.43
N THR A 415 6.56 1.03 -33.09
CA THR A 415 5.11 1.09 -33.34
C THR A 415 4.74 1.73 -34.69
N LEU A 416 5.71 2.19 -35.48
CA LEU A 416 5.47 2.90 -36.75
C LEU A 416 5.48 1.96 -37.98
N PRO A 417 4.84 2.35 -39.10
CA PRO A 417 4.94 1.62 -40.37
C PRO A 417 6.38 1.61 -40.93
N LEU A 418 6.68 0.64 -41.79
CA LEU A 418 8.05 0.34 -42.26
C LEU A 418 8.81 1.55 -42.81
N HIS A 419 8.18 2.37 -43.66
CA HIS A 419 8.83 3.54 -44.27
C HIS A 419 9.26 4.57 -43.21
N LEU A 420 8.42 4.83 -42.21
CA LEU A 420 8.75 5.71 -41.09
C LEU A 420 9.78 5.06 -40.15
N ARG A 421 9.84 3.73 -40.06
CA ARG A 421 10.89 3.03 -39.31
C ARG A 421 12.26 3.22 -39.94
N VAL A 422 12.37 3.06 -41.27
CA VAL A 422 13.62 3.30 -42.01
C VAL A 422 14.07 4.75 -41.84
N TRP A 423 13.16 5.70 -42.00
CA TRP A 423 13.45 7.11 -41.73
C TRP A 423 13.91 7.35 -40.28
N GLY A 424 13.26 6.73 -39.31
CA GLY A 424 13.65 6.79 -37.91
C GLY A 424 15.02 6.19 -37.62
N TYR A 425 15.44 5.13 -38.32
CA TYR A 425 16.80 4.59 -38.20
C TYR A 425 17.85 5.56 -38.75
N LEU A 426 17.57 6.20 -39.88
CA LEU A 426 18.43 7.25 -40.44
C LEU A 426 18.59 8.42 -39.46
N GLN A 427 17.49 8.91 -38.88
CA GLN A 427 17.51 9.98 -37.87
C GLN A 427 18.28 9.61 -36.59
N ASP A 428 18.20 8.36 -36.13
CA ASP A 428 18.93 7.87 -34.95
C ASP A 428 20.44 7.78 -35.22
N ALA A 429 20.82 7.25 -36.38
CA ALA A 429 22.21 7.08 -36.80
C ALA A 429 22.93 8.43 -37.05
N THR A 430 22.22 9.39 -37.64
CA THR A 430 22.80 10.70 -37.99
C THR A 430 22.87 11.64 -36.80
N VAL A 431 21.72 11.94 -36.17
CA VAL A 431 21.63 13.00 -35.14
C VAL A 431 20.93 12.53 -33.86
N GLY A 432 20.61 11.25 -33.74
CA GLY A 432 19.92 10.70 -32.57
C GLY A 432 18.58 11.40 -32.32
N TYR A 433 17.77 11.63 -33.36
CA TYR A 433 16.53 12.41 -33.28
C TYR A 433 16.69 13.85 -32.76
N GLY A 434 17.89 14.43 -32.85
CA GLY A 434 18.20 15.76 -32.33
C GLY A 434 18.69 15.77 -30.87
N TYR A 435 18.74 14.61 -30.21
CA TYR A 435 19.24 14.50 -28.83
C TYR A 435 20.75 14.25 -28.76
N ARG A 436 21.43 13.97 -29.88
CA ARG A 436 22.88 13.75 -29.95
C ARG A 436 23.53 14.55 -31.09
N PRO A 437 23.59 15.89 -31.02
CA PRO A 437 24.06 16.75 -32.11
C PRO A 437 25.54 16.54 -32.47
N LEU A 438 26.39 16.10 -31.52
CA LEU A 438 27.80 15.81 -31.78
C LEU A 438 28.03 14.73 -32.86
N ARG A 439 27.05 13.82 -33.06
CA ARG A 439 27.12 12.84 -34.16
C ARG A 439 27.09 13.49 -35.54
N ALA A 440 26.36 14.60 -35.69
CA ALA A 440 26.33 15.33 -36.95
C ALA A 440 27.73 15.88 -37.30
N GLY A 441 28.48 16.36 -36.30
CA GLY A 441 29.88 16.78 -36.47
C GLY A 441 30.79 15.64 -36.92
N LEU A 442 30.66 14.44 -36.32
CA LEU A 442 31.41 13.25 -36.75
C LEU A 442 31.09 12.85 -38.19
N TRP A 443 29.82 12.90 -38.60
CA TRP A 443 29.43 12.65 -39.98
C TRP A 443 29.98 13.70 -40.94
N LEU A 444 29.95 14.99 -40.57
CA LEU A 444 30.57 16.07 -41.36
C LEU A 444 32.07 15.84 -41.53
N MET A 445 32.78 15.44 -40.47
CA MET A 445 34.21 15.10 -40.54
C MET A 445 34.48 13.88 -41.42
N ALA A 446 33.64 12.85 -41.33
CA ALA A 446 33.77 11.64 -42.16
C ALA A 446 33.51 11.94 -43.65
N LEU A 447 32.49 12.76 -43.95
CA LEU A 447 32.21 13.22 -45.31
C LEU A 447 33.32 14.11 -45.84
N LEU A 448 33.90 14.97 -45.00
CA LEU A 448 35.05 15.80 -45.34
C LEU A 448 36.26 14.93 -45.70
N ALA A 449 36.58 13.93 -44.89
CA ALA A 449 37.67 13.00 -45.17
C ALA A 449 37.42 12.23 -46.48
N CYS A 450 36.19 11.74 -46.69
CA CYS A 450 35.80 11.01 -47.90
C CYS A 450 35.97 11.88 -49.16
N GLY A 451 35.44 13.11 -49.15
CA GLY A 451 35.58 14.03 -50.27
C GLY A 451 37.03 14.46 -50.49
N ALA A 452 37.78 14.76 -49.44
CA ALA A 452 39.19 15.15 -49.55
C ALA A 452 40.04 14.01 -50.14
N LEU A 453 39.79 12.76 -49.77
CA LEU A 453 40.47 11.60 -50.36
C LEU A 453 40.10 11.41 -51.84
N PHE A 454 38.80 11.50 -52.16
CA PHE A 454 38.33 11.31 -53.54
C PHE A 454 38.87 12.41 -54.48
N PHE A 455 38.71 13.68 -54.11
CA PHE A 455 39.15 14.81 -54.93
C PHE A 455 40.66 15.03 -54.88
N GLY A 456 41.35 14.54 -53.84
CA GLY A 456 42.82 14.47 -53.83
C GLY A 456 43.34 13.47 -54.86
N ALA A 457 42.66 12.32 -55.02
CA ALA A 457 42.99 11.32 -56.04
C ALA A 457 42.50 11.72 -57.44
N HIS A 458 41.40 12.47 -57.54
CA HIS A 458 40.78 12.91 -58.79
C HIS A 458 40.52 14.42 -58.77
N PRO A 459 41.55 15.25 -58.98
CA PRO A 459 41.39 16.70 -58.96
C PRO A 459 40.41 17.16 -60.05
N PRO A 460 39.37 17.94 -59.71
CA PRO A 460 38.46 18.51 -60.69
C PRO A 460 39.19 19.50 -61.60
N ALA A 461 38.71 19.62 -62.84
CA ALA A 461 39.32 20.53 -63.81
C ALA A 461 38.97 22.00 -63.46
N PRO A 462 39.92 22.94 -63.58
CA PRO A 462 39.63 24.36 -63.40
C PRO A 462 38.67 24.85 -64.49
N LEU A 463 37.69 25.66 -64.11
CA LEU A 463 36.73 26.26 -65.03
C LEU A 463 37.39 27.33 -65.92
N GLU A 464 38.27 28.15 -65.34
CA GLU A 464 39.13 29.11 -66.04
C GLU A 464 40.60 28.91 -65.61
N ALA A 465 41.39 28.21 -66.45
CA ALA A 465 42.77 27.84 -66.12
C ALA A 465 43.70 29.02 -65.77
N ALA A 466 43.39 30.23 -66.26
CA ALA A 466 44.18 31.44 -66.00
C ALA A 466 43.87 32.14 -64.66
N LYS A 467 42.78 31.79 -63.98
CA LYS A 467 42.30 32.46 -62.75
C LYS A 467 42.09 31.51 -61.56
N ALA A 468 42.23 30.21 -61.77
CA ALA A 468 41.99 29.23 -60.71
C ALA A 468 43.09 29.27 -59.63
N PRO A 469 42.74 29.33 -58.33
CA PRO A 469 43.72 29.22 -57.24
C PRO A 469 44.35 27.81 -57.19
N PRO A 470 45.46 27.60 -56.46
CA PRO A 470 45.99 26.25 -56.26
C PRO A 470 44.91 25.34 -55.63
N PHE A 471 44.71 24.17 -56.22
CA PHE A 471 43.67 23.24 -55.81
C PHE A 471 43.99 22.64 -54.43
N SER A 472 43.02 22.70 -53.51
CA SER A 472 43.08 21.99 -52.23
C SER A 472 41.84 21.15 -52.04
N ALA A 473 42.01 19.83 -52.05
CA ALA A 473 40.92 18.87 -51.92
C ALA A 473 40.14 19.04 -50.61
N VAL A 474 40.81 19.43 -49.51
CA VAL A 474 40.19 19.67 -48.20
C VAL A 474 39.31 20.91 -48.25
N PHE A 475 39.82 22.05 -48.72
CA PHE A 475 39.05 23.30 -48.78
C PHE A 475 37.95 23.25 -49.85
N TYR A 476 38.18 22.56 -50.97
CA TYR A 476 37.16 22.27 -51.96
C TYR A 476 36.00 21.45 -51.37
N THR A 477 36.32 20.42 -50.58
CA THR A 477 35.28 19.59 -49.91
C THR A 477 34.58 20.36 -48.79
N LEU A 478 35.28 21.25 -48.07
CA LEU A 478 34.68 22.14 -47.07
C LEU A 478 33.68 23.11 -47.71
N ASP A 479 34.03 23.73 -48.85
CA ASP A 479 33.11 24.62 -49.60
C ASP A 479 31.84 23.86 -50.02
N LEU A 480 31.95 22.58 -50.39
CA LEU A 480 30.78 21.75 -50.71
C LEU A 480 29.90 21.42 -49.48
N LEU A 481 30.51 21.15 -48.31
CA LEU A 481 29.78 20.69 -47.12
C LEU A 481 29.17 21.82 -46.29
N ILE A 482 29.81 22.99 -46.24
CA ILE A 482 29.37 24.12 -45.43
C ILE A 482 28.63 25.10 -46.35
N PRO A 483 27.36 25.45 -46.07
CA PRO A 483 26.56 26.34 -46.93
C PRO A 483 27.03 27.82 -46.92
N ILE A 484 28.25 28.09 -46.47
CA ILE A 484 28.91 29.39 -46.46
C ILE A 484 30.13 29.23 -47.37
N THR A 485 30.06 29.75 -48.59
CA THR A 485 31.16 29.72 -49.56
C THR A 485 32.29 30.61 -49.04
N ALA A 486 33.32 29.99 -48.45
CA ALA A 486 34.35 30.71 -47.71
C ALA A 486 35.73 30.66 -48.40
N PHE A 487 36.03 29.59 -49.14
CA PHE A 487 37.39 29.31 -49.62
C PHE A 487 37.57 29.46 -51.14
N GLY A 488 36.49 29.68 -51.90
CA GLY A 488 36.52 30.00 -53.34
C GLY A 488 36.99 28.86 -54.25
N GLN A 489 37.05 27.63 -53.73
CA GLN A 489 37.49 26.45 -54.48
C GLN A 489 36.32 25.88 -55.29
N GLU A 490 35.12 25.76 -54.70
CA GLU A 490 33.93 25.22 -55.40
C GLU A 490 33.62 25.99 -56.71
N THR A 491 33.69 27.32 -56.67
CA THR A 491 33.36 28.18 -57.81
C THR A 491 34.43 28.16 -58.91
N SER A 492 35.64 27.68 -58.60
CA SER A 492 36.80 27.69 -59.50
C SER A 492 37.01 26.36 -60.22
N PHE A 493 36.43 25.26 -59.72
CA PHE A 493 36.68 23.90 -60.18
C PHE A 493 35.37 23.14 -60.43
N ALA A 494 35.28 22.44 -61.58
CA ALA A 494 34.09 21.67 -61.94
C ALA A 494 34.40 20.17 -62.04
N PRO A 495 33.90 19.34 -61.12
CA PRO A 495 34.03 17.89 -61.20
C PRO A 495 33.12 17.35 -62.32
N ARG A 496 33.58 16.31 -63.02
CA ARG A 496 32.81 15.63 -64.08
C ARG A 496 32.64 14.15 -63.76
N GLY A 497 31.61 13.53 -64.34
CA GLY A 497 31.36 12.10 -64.16
C GLY A 497 30.98 11.75 -62.72
N SER A 498 31.64 10.74 -62.14
CA SER A 498 31.38 10.29 -60.76
C SER A 498 31.64 11.37 -59.70
N GLY A 499 32.60 12.27 -59.93
CA GLY A 499 32.90 13.37 -59.01
C GLY A 499 31.79 14.42 -58.91
N GLN A 500 30.98 14.59 -59.96
CA GLN A 500 29.85 15.52 -59.95
C GLN A 500 28.72 15.01 -59.05
N TRP A 501 28.39 13.73 -59.16
CA TRP A 501 27.40 13.09 -58.28
C TRP A 501 27.85 13.09 -56.82
N LEU A 502 29.14 12.85 -56.56
CA LEU A 502 29.69 12.97 -55.22
C LEU A 502 29.59 14.39 -54.68
N ALA A 503 29.91 15.41 -55.49
CA ALA A 503 29.77 16.81 -55.09
C ALA A 503 28.33 17.15 -54.70
N TYR A 504 27.34 16.78 -55.53
CA TYR A 504 25.92 16.98 -55.19
C TYR A 504 25.49 16.26 -53.92
N ALA A 505 25.96 15.02 -53.71
CA ALA A 505 25.67 14.26 -52.49
C ALA A 505 26.28 14.92 -51.24
N LEU A 506 27.52 15.41 -51.33
CA LEU A 506 28.20 16.14 -50.26
C LEU A 506 27.47 17.46 -49.95
N THR A 507 27.07 18.23 -50.96
CA THR A 507 26.31 19.47 -50.76
C THR A 507 24.97 19.22 -50.07
N ALA A 508 24.19 18.27 -50.56
CA ALA A 508 22.90 17.93 -49.95
C ALA A 508 23.05 17.43 -48.50
N ALA A 509 24.00 16.52 -48.26
CA ALA A 509 24.26 16.00 -46.91
C ALA A 509 24.80 17.07 -45.96
N GLY A 510 25.68 17.94 -46.46
CA GLY A 510 26.25 19.08 -45.76
C GLY A 510 25.17 20.03 -45.26
N TRP A 511 24.21 20.40 -46.12
CA TRP A 511 23.09 21.27 -45.74
C TRP A 511 22.21 20.66 -44.64
N ILE A 512 21.88 19.37 -44.75
CA ILE A 512 21.05 18.66 -43.75
C ILE A 512 21.78 18.54 -42.40
N LEU A 513 23.06 18.18 -42.40
CA LEU A 513 23.83 17.98 -41.17
C LEU A 513 24.22 19.32 -40.53
N ALA A 514 24.60 20.32 -41.32
CA ALA A 514 24.99 21.65 -40.83
C ALA A 514 23.81 22.39 -40.18
N THR A 515 22.62 22.35 -40.79
CA THR A 515 21.40 22.93 -40.17
C THR A 515 21.08 22.26 -38.84
N THR A 516 21.24 20.93 -38.75
CA THR A 516 20.97 20.20 -37.51
C THR A 516 22.04 20.48 -36.42
N ALA A 517 23.31 20.55 -36.80
CA ALA A 517 24.40 20.90 -35.90
C ALA A 517 24.27 22.34 -35.37
N ALA A 518 23.95 23.30 -36.24
CA ALA A 518 23.72 24.69 -35.87
C ALA A 518 22.55 24.84 -34.88
N THR A 519 21.45 24.12 -35.12
CA THR A 519 20.31 24.09 -34.19
C THR A 519 20.68 23.48 -32.84
N GLY A 520 21.52 22.43 -32.83
CA GLY A 520 22.02 21.79 -31.61
C GLY A 520 22.96 22.70 -30.80
N ILE A 521 23.88 23.40 -31.47
CA ILE A 521 24.83 24.34 -30.87
C ILE A 521 24.10 25.58 -30.34
N SER A 522 23.16 26.15 -31.10
CA SER A 522 22.37 27.31 -30.68
C SER A 522 21.60 27.04 -29.38
N ARG A 523 20.99 25.85 -29.25
CA ARG A 523 20.31 25.42 -28.01
C ARG A 523 21.26 25.17 -26.83
N ALA A 524 22.53 24.83 -27.10
CA ALA A 524 23.54 24.65 -26.06
C ALA A 524 24.06 26.00 -25.55
N ILE A 525 24.20 26.99 -26.45
CA ILE A 525 24.71 28.33 -26.13
C ILE A 525 23.62 29.18 -25.46
N SER A 526 22.34 29.07 -25.85
CA SER A 526 21.24 29.84 -25.25
C SER A 526 20.85 29.41 -23.82
N ARG A 527 21.66 28.54 -23.19
CA ARG A 527 21.44 27.97 -21.85
C ARG A 527 22.59 28.26 -20.87
N GLN A 528 23.59 29.04 -21.31
CA GLN A 528 24.50 29.78 -20.43
C GLN A 528 23.99 31.20 -20.32
#